data_AF-A0A8S1YJQ1-F1
#
_entry.id   AF-A0A8S1YJQ1-F1
#
_cell.length_a   1.000
_cell.length_b   1.000
_cell.length_c   1.000
_cell.angle_alpha   90.00
_cell.angle_beta   90.00
_cell.angle_gamma   90.00
#
_symmetry.space_group_name_H-M   'P 1'
#
loop_
_entity.id
_entity.type
_entity.pdbx_description
1 polymer ?
#
loop_
_entity_poly.entity_id
_entity_poly.type
_entity_poly.pdbx_seq_one_letter_code
_entity_poly.pdbx_strand_id
1 'polypeptide(L)'
;MIKKEFLVKILHFKAKILINLFLIMLFYSYLSKKGKVTKTLSVLVEGIDNNFRQGSKQYFTVLLIKKTLFIINLVLLQGLFAAQSLTTGCLSGVFACYIAIYKPLKNNYENMKIVSTELLILLNVILFSVYDIIKFNQDKNLAELLGWINVGGFTLILIFTLAIDIYKQLQNQYQKDKKVF
;
A
#
# COMPACT_ATOMS: atom_id res chain seq x y z
N MET A 1 -38.22 -12.18 -12.48
CA MET A 1 -37.58 -12.17 -11.15
C MET A 1 -36.16 -11.58 -11.16
N ILE A 2 -35.31 -11.96 -12.13
CA ILE A 2 -33.90 -11.53 -12.30
C ILE A 2 -33.69 -9.99 -12.33
N LYS A 3 -34.63 -9.23 -12.90
CA LYS A 3 -34.50 -7.77 -13.04
C LYS A 3 -34.54 -7.01 -11.70
N LYS A 4 -35.26 -7.52 -10.69
CA LYS A 4 -35.36 -6.89 -9.35
C LYS A 4 -34.06 -7.07 -8.55
N GLU A 5 -33.48 -8.28 -8.55
CA GLU A 5 -32.21 -8.53 -7.85
C GLU A 5 -31.05 -7.72 -8.41
N PHE A 6 -30.98 -7.57 -9.74
CA PHE A 6 -29.95 -6.77 -10.39
C PHE A 6 -30.04 -5.28 -9.99
N LEU A 7 -31.27 -4.76 -9.91
CA LEU A 7 -31.53 -3.37 -9.55
C LEU A 7 -31.19 -3.10 -8.08
N VAL A 8 -31.48 -4.05 -7.18
CA VAL A 8 -31.09 -3.99 -5.76
C VAL A 8 -29.57 -4.00 -5.60
N LYS A 9 -28.84 -4.84 -6.36
CA LYS A 9 -27.37 -4.87 -6.34
C LYS A 9 -26.75 -3.54 -6.78
N ILE A 10 -27.30 -2.92 -7.83
CA ILE A 10 -26.85 -1.60 -8.31
C ILE A 10 -27.12 -0.52 -7.25
N LEU A 11 -28.29 -0.54 -6.61
CA LEU A 11 -28.63 0.43 -5.57
C LEU A 11 -27.67 0.32 -4.37
N HIS A 12 -27.38 -0.91 -3.93
CA HIS A 12 -26.44 -1.17 -2.85
C HIS A 12 -25.02 -0.71 -3.19
N PHE A 13 -24.58 -0.94 -4.43
CA PHE A 13 -23.27 -0.51 -4.90
C PHE A 13 -23.15 1.02 -4.92
N LYS A 14 -24.16 1.72 -5.44
CA LYS A 14 -24.21 3.20 -5.44
C LYS A 14 -24.20 3.77 -4.03
N ALA A 15 -24.98 3.19 -3.12
CA ALA A 15 -25.03 3.64 -1.72
C ALA A 15 -23.67 3.49 -1.01
N LYS A 16 -22.96 2.37 -1.22
CA LYS A 16 -21.61 2.15 -0.67
C LYS A 16 -20.61 3.19 -1.18
N ILE A 17 -20.62 3.48 -2.49
CA ILE A 17 -19.75 4.51 -3.07
C ILE A 17 -20.04 5.87 -2.42
N LEU A 18 -21.31 6.23 -2.25
CA LEU A 18 -21.70 7.53 -1.70
C LEU A 18 -21.24 7.69 -0.24
N ILE A 19 -21.41 6.65 0.58
CA ILE A 19 -20.95 6.61 1.98
C ILE A 19 -19.42 6.74 2.05
N ASN A 20 -18.72 6.00 1.21
CA ASN A 20 -17.26 6.01 1.17
C ASN A 20 -16.71 7.38 0.73
N LEU A 21 -17.33 8.01 -0.25
CA LEU A 21 -16.96 9.34 -0.73
C LEU A 21 -17.24 10.41 0.34
N PHE A 22 -18.33 10.26 1.08
CA PHE A 22 -18.64 11.10 2.25
C PHE A 22 -17.61 10.94 3.38
N LEU A 23 -17.18 9.71 3.70
CA LEU A 23 -16.12 9.46 4.69
C LEU A 23 -14.78 10.06 4.27
N ILE A 24 -14.42 9.96 2.99
CA ILE A 24 -13.20 10.59 2.44
C ILE A 24 -13.28 12.12 2.56
N MET A 25 -14.44 12.71 2.24
CA MET A 25 -14.67 14.16 2.41
C MET A 25 -14.54 14.59 3.88
N LEU A 26 -15.15 13.85 4.81
CA LEU A 26 -15.01 14.12 6.25
C LEU A 26 -13.56 14.04 6.72
N PHE A 27 -12.83 13.02 6.27
CA PHE A 27 -11.42 12.85 6.58
C PHE A 27 -10.57 14.00 6.00
N TYR A 28 -10.84 14.41 4.77
CA TYR A 28 -10.17 15.55 4.13
C TYR A 28 -10.48 16.86 4.85
N SER A 29 -11.74 17.12 5.20
CA SER A 29 -12.15 18.28 6.00
C SER A 29 -11.50 18.29 7.38
N TYR A 30 -11.34 17.13 8.00
CA TYR A 30 -10.61 16.99 9.26
C TYR A 30 -9.13 17.32 9.09
N LEU A 31 -8.48 16.81 8.04
CA LEU A 31 -7.08 17.10 7.73
C LEU A 31 -6.85 18.57 7.32
N SER A 32 -7.84 19.20 6.69
CA SER A 32 -7.79 20.59 6.23
C SER A 32 -7.84 21.62 7.37
N LYS A 33 -8.26 21.22 8.59
CA LYS A 33 -8.22 22.09 9.78
C LYS A 33 -6.76 22.39 10.17
N LYS A 34 -6.25 23.54 9.71
CA LYS A 34 -4.89 24.05 9.96
C LYS A 34 -4.51 23.99 11.45
N GLY A 35 -3.33 23.43 11.74
CA GLY A 35 -2.63 23.61 13.02
C GLY A 35 -2.64 22.44 14.00
N LYS A 36 -3.65 21.55 13.98
CA LYS A 36 -3.67 20.36 14.88
C LYS A 36 -2.88 19.18 14.32
N VAL A 37 -2.99 18.92 13.02
CA VAL A 37 -2.38 17.76 12.35
C VAL A 37 -0.85 17.84 12.37
N THR A 38 -0.26 19.03 12.23
CA THR A 38 1.19 19.23 12.21
C THR A 38 1.87 18.89 13.54
N LYS A 39 1.17 19.05 14.68
CA LYS A 39 1.69 18.69 16.01
C LYS A 39 1.56 17.20 16.31
N THR A 40 0.47 16.56 15.87
CA THR A 40 0.25 15.12 16.13
C THR A 40 0.99 14.24 15.13
N LEU A 41 1.15 14.69 13.87
CA LEU A 41 1.97 13.99 12.87
C LEU A 41 3.47 14.28 13.03
N SER A 42 3.90 15.24 13.86
CA SER A 42 5.34 15.45 14.07
C SER A 42 6.02 14.22 14.66
N VAL A 43 5.28 13.39 15.42
CA VAL A 43 5.75 12.09 15.95
C VAL A 43 5.88 11.04 14.84
N LEU A 44 5.04 11.10 13.81
CA LEU A 44 5.18 10.29 12.57
C LEU A 44 6.23 10.85 11.60
N VAL A 45 6.72 12.05 11.86
CA VAL A 45 7.67 12.84 11.06
C VAL A 45 8.96 13.14 11.86
N GLU A 46 9.13 12.46 13.00
CA GLU A 46 10.26 12.65 13.91
C GLU A 46 11.49 11.95 13.33
N GLY A 47 12.51 12.73 12.95
CA GLY A 47 13.72 12.26 12.27
C GLY A 47 14.13 13.03 11.02
N ILE A 48 13.31 13.97 10.54
CA ILE A 48 13.71 14.84 9.43
C ILE A 48 14.61 15.95 9.98
N ASP A 49 15.94 15.85 9.83
CA ASP A 49 16.86 16.96 10.15
C ASP A 49 16.72 18.11 9.13
N ASN A 50 16.90 19.37 9.56
CA ASN A 50 16.48 20.61 8.89
C ASN A 50 17.24 21.02 7.64
N ASN A 51 18.43 20.48 7.43
CA ASN A 51 19.41 21.11 6.55
C ASN A 51 19.56 20.48 5.15
N PHE A 52 18.77 19.44 4.82
CA PHE A 52 18.80 18.76 3.50
C PHE A 52 17.39 18.48 2.93
N ARG A 53 16.40 19.29 3.35
CA ARG A 53 14.99 18.92 3.59
C ARG A 53 14.01 18.81 2.41
N GLN A 54 14.40 19.02 1.15
CA GLN A 54 13.39 19.09 0.09
C GLN A 54 13.00 17.70 -0.45
N GLY A 55 13.98 16.81 -0.68
CA GLY A 55 13.73 15.45 -1.17
C GLY A 55 12.99 14.55 -0.18
N SER A 56 13.31 14.65 1.12
CA SER A 56 12.62 13.87 2.16
C SER A 56 11.16 14.31 2.33
N LYS A 57 10.87 15.61 2.32
CA LYS A 57 9.49 16.14 2.37
C LYS A 57 8.65 15.71 1.15
N GLN A 58 9.25 15.73 -0.05
CA GLN A 58 8.60 15.26 -1.26
C GLN A 58 8.29 13.76 -1.17
N TYR A 59 9.24 12.94 -0.73
CA TYR A 59 9.02 11.51 -0.52
C TYR A 59 7.87 11.22 0.44
N PHE A 60 7.80 11.88 1.59
CA PHE A 60 6.68 11.70 2.53
C PHE A 60 5.33 12.08 1.91
N THR A 61 5.30 13.17 1.13
CA THR A 61 4.09 13.57 0.41
C THR A 61 3.67 12.52 -0.61
N VAL A 62 4.60 12.02 -1.43
CA VAL A 62 4.33 10.98 -2.43
C VAL A 62 3.89 9.67 -1.75
N LEU A 63 4.51 9.29 -0.64
CA LEU A 63 4.13 8.12 0.14
C LEU A 63 2.71 8.24 0.71
N LEU A 64 2.33 9.42 1.22
CA LEU A 64 0.99 9.68 1.72
C LEU A 64 -0.05 9.64 0.59
N ILE A 65 0.27 10.22 -0.57
CA ILE A 65 -0.58 10.14 -1.76
C ILE A 65 -0.78 8.68 -2.17
N LYS A 66 0.30 7.88 -2.24
CA LYS A 66 0.22 6.45 -2.53
C LYS A 66 -0.72 5.73 -1.56
N LYS A 67 -0.53 5.91 -0.25
CA LYS A 67 -1.38 5.27 0.78
C LYS A 67 -2.85 5.68 0.61
N THR A 68 -3.10 6.94 0.30
CA THR A 68 -4.47 7.46 0.06
C THR A 68 -5.08 6.81 -1.19
N LEU A 69 -4.34 6.73 -2.29
CA LEU A 69 -4.79 6.05 -3.52
C LEU A 69 -5.04 4.57 -3.27
N PHE A 70 -4.21 3.91 -2.46
CA PHE A 70 -4.41 2.52 -2.07
C PHE A 70 -5.71 2.33 -1.28
N ILE A 71 -6.00 3.19 -0.29
CA ILE A 71 -7.26 3.14 0.46
C ILE A 71 -8.46 3.38 -0.47
N ILE A 72 -8.40 4.40 -1.33
CA ILE A 72 -9.46 4.66 -2.33
C ILE A 72 -9.68 3.43 -3.21
N ASN A 73 -8.61 2.78 -3.64
CA ASN A 73 -8.67 1.57 -4.45
C ASN A 73 -9.38 0.41 -3.73
N LEU A 74 -9.02 0.15 -2.47
CA LEU A 74 -9.68 -0.88 -1.65
C LEU A 74 -11.18 -0.61 -1.48
N VAL A 75 -11.52 0.66 -1.27
CA VAL A 75 -12.86 1.09 -0.89
C VAL A 75 -13.81 1.15 -2.10
N LEU A 76 -13.33 1.60 -3.27
CA LEU A 76 -14.13 1.68 -4.49
C LEU A 76 -14.27 0.34 -5.21
N LEU A 77 -13.24 -0.51 -5.16
CA LEU A 77 -13.21 -1.78 -5.89
C LEU A 77 -13.49 -3.01 -5.02
N GLN A 78 -14.09 -2.84 -3.84
CA GLN A 78 -14.44 -3.92 -2.90
C GLN A 78 -15.28 -5.06 -3.50
N GLY A 79 -15.94 -4.85 -4.65
CA GLY A 79 -16.70 -5.86 -5.38
C GLY A 79 -16.02 -6.44 -6.62
N LEU A 80 -14.85 -5.93 -7.02
CA LEU A 80 -14.13 -6.26 -8.24
C LEU A 80 -12.66 -6.58 -7.92
N PHE A 81 -12.44 -7.76 -7.32
CA PHE A 81 -11.12 -8.17 -6.81
C PHE A 81 -10.01 -8.16 -7.88
N ALA A 82 -10.31 -8.58 -9.11
CA ALA A 82 -9.37 -8.56 -10.23
C ALA A 82 -8.95 -7.14 -10.64
N ALA A 83 -9.90 -6.21 -10.70
CA ALA A 83 -9.59 -4.81 -10.96
C ALA A 83 -8.79 -4.20 -9.80
N GLN A 84 -9.17 -4.51 -8.56
CA GLN A 84 -8.51 -4.04 -7.33
C GLN A 84 -7.05 -4.51 -7.24
N SER A 85 -6.77 -5.76 -7.56
CA SER A 85 -5.40 -6.28 -7.58
C SER A 85 -4.57 -5.60 -8.67
N LEU A 86 -5.10 -5.50 -9.89
CA LEU A 86 -4.40 -4.90 -11.02
C LEU A 86 -4.00 -3.45 -10.75
N THR A 87 -4.94 -2.63 -10.27
CA THR A 87 -4.67 -1.23 -9.89
C THR A 87 -3.67 -1.13 -8.75
N THR A 88 -3.72 -2.05 -7.78
CA THR A 88 -2.71 -2.13 -6.70
C THR A 88 -1.32 -2.43 -7.25
N GLY A 89 -1.22 -3.35 -8.20
CA GLY A 89 0.03 -3.67 -8.90
C GLY A 89 0.57 -2.45 -9.65
N CYS A 90 -0.26 -1.77 -10.43
CA CYS A 90 0.13 -0.55 -11.14
C CYS A 90 0.62 0.55 -10.19
N LEU A 91 -0.11 0.81 -9.10
CA LEU A 91 0.30 1.79 -8.07
C LEU A 91 1.67 1.43 -7.46
N SER A 92 1.88 0.15 -7.16
CA SER A 92 3.14 -0.35 -6.59
C SER A 92 4.29 -0.24 -7.59
N GLY A 93 4.06 -0.58 -8.87
CA GLY A 93 5.05 -0.45 -9.93
C GLY A 93 5.46 1.00 -10.21
N VAL A 94 4.50 1.93 -10.31
CA VAL A 94 4.79 3.37 -10.47
C VAL A 94 5.59 3.89 -9.28
N PHE A 95 5.25 3.48 -8.06
CA PHE A 95 6.00 3.87 -6.87
C PHE A 95 7.41 3.27 -6.84
N ALA A 96 7.58 2.01 -7.25
CA ALA A 96 8.90 1.38 -7.38
C ALA A 96 9.79 2.16 -8.35
N CYS A 97 9.27 2.51 -9.53
CA CYS A 97 9.98 3.32 -10.52
C CYS A 97 10.37 4.69 -9.95
N TYR A 98 9.46 5.36 -9.23
CA TYR A 98 9.76 6.63 -8.55
C TYR A 98 10.94 6.49 -7.58
N ILE A 99 10.94 5.47 -6.70
CA ILE A 99 12.04 5.27 -5.75
C ILE A 99 13.34 4.87 -6.44
N ALA A 100 13.29 4.05 -7.49
CA ALA A 100 14.45 3.61 -8.24
C ALA A 100 15.17 4.78 -8.95
N ILE A 101 14.40 5.72 -9.52
CA ILE A 101 14.93 6.88 -10.25
C ILE A 101 15.40 7.97 -9.28
N TYR A 102 14.54 8.38 -8.35
CA TYR A 102 14.77 9.56 -7.52
C TYR A 102 15.56 9.29 -6.24
N LYS A 103 15.69 8.02 -5.81
CA LYS A 103 16.46 7.58 -4.62
C LYS A 103 16.33 8.53 -3.42
N PRO A 104 15.11 8.77 -2.91
CA PRO A 104 14.85 9.86 -1.99
C PRO A 104 15.50 9.70 -0.60
N LEU A 105 15.88 8.47 -0.22
CA LEU A 105 16.54 8.20 1.06
C LEU A 105 18.06 8.22 0.89
N LYS A 106 18.75 8.81 1.88
CA LYS A 106 20.22 8.88 1.89
C LYS A 106 20.85 7.48 1.91
N ASN A 107 20.18 6.52 2.55
CA ASN A 107 20.65 5.15 2.63
C ASN A 107 20.14 4.33 1.43
N ASN A 108 21.06 3.97 0.52
CA ASN A 108 20.74 3.13 -0.63
C ASN A 108 20.08 1.79 -0.24
N TYR A 109 20.41 1.24 0.93
CA TYR A 109 19.78 0.03 1.43
C TYR A 109 18.27 0.21 1.67
N GLU A 110 17.84 1.37 2.19
CA GLU A 110 16.41 1.65 2.39
C GLU A 110 15.66 1.80 1.07
N ASN A 111 16.27 2.51 0.11
CA ASN A 111 15.70 2.63 -1.24
C ASN A 111 15.53 1.25 -1.88
N MET A 112 16.55 0.39 -1.81
CA MET A 112 16.48 -0.97 -2.35
C MET A 112 15.44 -1.82 -1.63
N LYS A 113 15.34 -1.75 -0.30
CA LYS A 113 14.30 -2.45 0.48
C LYS A 113 12.91 -2.10 -0.03
N ILE A 114 12.64 -0.80 -0.22
CA ILE A 114 11.33 -0.33 -0.69
C ILE A 114 11.09 -0.86 -2.10
N VAL A 115 12.02 -0.66 -3.04
CA VAL A 115 11.89 -1.15 -4.42
C VAL A 115 11.64 -2.66 -4.47
N SER A 116 12.40 -3.46 -3.72
CA SER A 116 12.19 -4.92 -3.65
C SER A 116 10.81 -5.28 -3.12
N THR A 117 10.33 -4.58 -2.09
CA THR A 117 8.98 -4.82 -1.53
C THR A 117 7.90 -4.51 -2.56
N GLU A 118 7.99 -3.38 -3.25
CA GLU A 118 7.02 -2.99 -4.29
C GLU A 118 7.03 -3.95 -5.48
N LEU A 119 8.21 -4.44 -5.88
CA LEU A 119 8.35 -5.43 -6.94
C LEU A 119 7.75 -6.79 -6.55
N LEU A 120 7.92 -7.21 -5.29
CA LEU A 120 7.26 -8.43 -4.79
C LEU A 120 5.74 -8.29 -4.79
N ILE A 121 5.20 -7.12 -4.42
CA ILE A 121 3.76 -6.84 -4.52
C ILE A 121 3.30 -6.91 -5.98
N LEU A 122 4.03 -6.28 -6.90
CA LEU A 122 3.73 -6.31 -8.34
C LEU A 122 3.73 -7.76 -8.87
N LEU A 123 4.74 -8.54 -8.52
CA LEU A 123 4.85 -9.94 -8.92
C LEU A 123 3.68 -10.77 -8.38
N ASN A 124 3.30 -10.58 -7.11
CA ASN A 124 2.16 -11.28 -6.52
C ASN A 124 0.84 -10.91 -7.22
N VAL A 125 0.67 -9.65 -7.61
CA VAL A 125 -0.47 -9.21 -8.41
C VAL A 125 -0.48 -9.83 -9.80
N ILE A 126 0.67 -9.94 -10.47
CA ILE A 126 0.77 -10.60 -11.78
C ILE A 126 0.38 -12.08 -11.66
N LEU A 127 0.88 -12.78 -10.64
CA LEU A 127 0.49 -14.16 -10.35
C LEU A 127 -1.02 -14.29 -10.14
N PHE A 128 -1.62 -13.34 -9.42
CA PHE A 128 -3.07 -13.31 -9.23
C PHE A 128 -3.85 -13.05 -10.53
N SER A 129 -3.35 -12.18 -11.41
CA SER A 129 -3.99 -11.94 -12.72
C SER A 129 -3.95 -13.19 -13.61
N VAL A 130 -2.83 -13.93 -13.60
CA VAL A 130 -2.72 -15.22 -14.32
C VAL A 130 -3.69 -16.24 -13.73
N TYR A 131 -3.83 -16.27 -12.40
CA TYR A 131 -4.81 -17.11 -11.71
C TYR A 131 -6.25 -16.84 -12.18
N ASP A 132 -6.66 -15.57 -12.26
CA ASP A 132 -8.05 -15.23 -12.62
C ASP A 132 -8.40 -15.69 -14.05
N ILE A 133 -7.42 -15.66 -14.96
CA ILE A 133 -7.54 -16.22 -16.31
C ILE A 133 -7.71 -17.75 -16.26
N ILE A 134 -6.92 -18.45 -15.45
CA ILE A 134 -7.00 -19.93 -15.32
C ILE A 134 -8.32 -20.36 -14.67
N LYS A 135 -8.80 -19.62 -13.66
CA LYS A 135 -10.08 -19.87 -12.98
C LYS A 135 -11.25 -19.84 -13.96
N PHE A 136 -11.19 -18.98 -14.97
CA PHE A 136 -12.20 -18.91 -16.03
C PHE A 136 -12.31 -20.25 -16.82
N ASN A 137 -11.24 -21.07 -16.81
CA ASN A 137 -11.14 -22.36 -17.48
C ASN A 137 -11.68 -23.56 -16.66
N GLN A 138 -12.42 -23.31 -15.57
CA GLN A 138 -13.23 -24.27 -14.79
C GLN A 138 -12.54 -25.29 -13.86
N ASP A 139 -11.23 -25.23 -13.62
CA ASP A 139 -10.60 -26.08 -12.60
C ASP A 139 -10.74 -25.48 -11.18
N LYS A 140 -11.80 -25.88 -10.46
CA LYS A 140 -12.14 -25.35 -9.13
C LYS A 140 -11.06 -25.65 -8.07
N ASN A 141 -10.43 -26.83 -8.12
CA ASN A 141 -9.46 -27.24 -7.11
C ASN A 141 -8.15 -26.47 -7.26
N LEU A 142 -7.69 -26.31 -8.51
CA LEU A 142 -6.53 -25.50 -8.82
C LEU A 142 -6.75 -24.04 -8.41
N ALA A 143 -7.98 -23.55 -8.61
CA ALA A 143 -8.33 -22.18 -8.31
C ALA A 143 -8.33 -21.83 -6.81
N GLU A 144 -8.67 -22.78 -5.95
CA GLU A 144 -8.60 -22.58 -4.50
C GLU A 144 -7.15 -22.56 -4.01
N LEU A 145 -6.32 -23.49 -4.49
CA LEU A 145 -4.89 -23.57 -4.16
C LEU A 145 -4.16 -22.26 -4.52
N LEU A 146 -4.40 -21.73 -5.72
CA LEU A 146 -3.81 -20.46 -6.18
C LEU A 146 -4.25 -19.26 -5.34
N GLY A 147 -5.49 -19.25 -4.84
CA GLY A 147 -5.97 -18.24 -3.89
C GLY A 147 -5.17 -18.26 -2.59
N TRP A 148 -4.94 -19.45 -2.03
CA TRP A 148 -4.11 -19.63 -0.83
C TRP A 148 -2.65 -19.23 -1.07
N ILE A 149 -2.08 -19.53 -2.24
CA ILE A 149 -0.73 -19.11 -2.61
C ILE A 149 -0.64 -17.58 -2.64
N ASN A 150 -1.63 -16.88 -3.20
CA ASN A 150 -1.62 -15.41 -3.25
C ASN A 150 -1.70 -14.78 -1.84
N VAL A 151 -2.55 -15.31 -0.97
CA VAL A 151 -2.64 -14.90 0.44
C VAL A 151 -1.31 -15.17 1.16
N GLY A 152 -0.73 -16.35 0.94
CA GLY A 152 0.58 -16.73 1.45
C GLY A 152 1.68 -15.76 0.97
N GLY A 153 1.66 -15.38 -0.30
CA GLY A 153 2.58 -14.41 -0.91
C GLY A 153 2.54 -13.05 -0.21
N PHE A 154 1.34 -12.47 -0.01
CA PHE A 154 1.21 -11.21 0.73
C PHE A 154 1.68 -11.34 2.18
N THR A 155 1.38 -12.46 2.83
CA THR A 155 1.81 -12.72 4.20
C THR A 155 3.34 -12.81 4.30
N LEU A 156 3.98 -13.48 3.34
CA LEU A 156 5.44 -13.61 3.28
C LEU A 156 6.11 -12.25 3.05
N ILE A 157 5.55 -11.39 2.18
CA ILE A 157 6.05 -10.02 1.97
C ILE A 157 6.00 -9.22 3.29
N LEU A 158 4.93 -9.35 4.07
CA LEU A 158 4.79 -8.68 5.37
C LEU A 158 5.79 -9.22 6.40
N ILE A 159 5.94 -10.55 6.50
CA ILE A 159 6.92 -11.15 7.42
C ILE A 159 8.34 -10.72 7.05
N PHE A 160 8.68 -10.73 5.76
CA PHE A 160 10.00 -10.33 5.27
C PHE A 160 10.30 -8.86 5.57
N THR A 161 9.34 -7.96 5.32
CA THR A 161 9.51 -6.53 5.60
C THR A 161 9.66 -6.25 7.09
N LEU A 162 8.86 -6.92 7.93
CA LEU A 162 8.94 -6.85 9.39
C LEU A 162 10.29 -7.35 9.90
N ALA A 163 10.77 -8.50 9.41
CA ALA A 163 12.06 -9.07 9.79
C ALA A 163 13.21 -8.09 9.51
N ILE A 164 13.19 -7.44 8.35
CA ILE A 164 14.20 -6.41 8.01
C ILE A 164 14.11 -5.20 8.95
N ASP A 165 12.90 -4.75 9.30
CA ASP A 165 12.75 -3.62 10.22
C ASP A 165 13.28 -3.94 11.62
N ILE A 166 12.99 -5.14 12.14
CA ILE A 166 13.51 -5.61 13.43
C ILE A 166 15.04 -5.68 13.38
N TYR A 167 15.61 -6.31 12.35
CA TYR A 167 17.06 -6.42 12.18
C TYR A 167 17.74 -5.05 12.22
N LYS A 168 17.15 -4.08 11.54
CA LYS A 168 17.69 -2.73 11.47
C LYS A 168 17.55 -1.97 12.80
N GLN A 169 16.46 -2.14 13.52
CA GLN A 169 16.29 -1.56 14.86
C GLN A 169 17.34 -2.10 15.82
N LEU A 170 17.59 -3.41 15.81
CA LEU A 170 18.62 -4.06 16.63
C LEU A 170 20.02 -3.55 16.28
N GLN A 171 20.34 -3.44 14.99
CA GLN A 171 21.63 -2.90 14.54
C GLN A 171 21.85 -1.45 15.01
N ASN A 172 20.82 -0.61 14.92
CA ASN A 172 20.88 0.77 15.38
C ASN A 172 21.05 0.87 16.90
N GLN A 173 20.41 -0.01 17.67
CA GLN A 173 20.56 -0.08 19.12
C GLN A 173 21.99 -0.50 19.51
N TYR A 174 22.53 -1.56 18.89
CA TYR A 174 23.90 -2.01 19.13
C TYR A 174 24.95 -0.93 18.84
N GLN A 175 24.76 -0.15 17.77
CA GLN A 175 25.66 0.96 17.42
C GLN A 175 25.57 2.14 18.40
N LYS A 176 24.41 2.37 19.03
CA LYS A 176 24.28 3.37 20.09
C LYS A 176 25.03 2.92 21.33
N ASP A 177 24.85 1.67 21.75
CA ASP A 177 25.51 1.13 22.94
C ASP A 177 27.03 1.17 22.79
N LYS A 178 27.57 0.80 21.63
CA LYS A 178 29.02 0.88 21.35
C LYS A 178 29.61 2.30 21.38
N LYS A 179 28.80 3.35 21.19
CA LYS A 179 29.28 4.75 21.24
C LYS A 179 29.24 5.35 22.65
N VAL A 180 28.55 4.71 23.58
CA VAL A 180 28.45 5.14 24.98
C VAL A 180 29.63 4.62 25.81
N PHE A 181 30.32 3.57 25.33
CA PHE A 181 31.54 3.02 25.90
C PHE A 181 32.77 3.40 25.06
#